data_AF-A0A6J4FD26-F1
#
_entry.id   AF-A0A6J4FD26-F1
#
_cell.length_a   1.000
_cell.length_b   1.000
_cell.length_c   1.000
_cell.angle_alpha   90.00
_cell.angle_beta   90.00
_cell.angle_gamma   90.00
#
_symmetry.space_group_name_H-M   'P 1'
#
loop_
_entity.id
_entity.type
_entity.pdbx_description
1 polymer ?
#
loop_
_entity_poly.entity_id
_entity_poly.type
_entity_poly.pdbx_seq_one_letter_code
_entity_poly.pdbx_strand_id
1 'polypeptide(L)'
;MKAFYASLDLGCSSLVTQQLQHMAIGATATQKGGRVTYYLTESLETLVHQTFLRLKLKEMMPIDGLIFFRMQQFLYGGGFDYAFLGEILDRGIEVHFAREGFSLYTPADLETAFPVIHTTELLQTSDIGAALQSLFGTDFRMALPRADHWDAQPPR
;
A
#
# COMPACT_ATOMS: atom_id res chain seq x y z
N MET A 1 9.38 5.82 -21.88
CA MET A 1 8.93 4.58 -21.19
C MET A 1 8.82 4.92 -19.73
N LYS A 2 7.69 4.62 -19.08
CA LYS A 2 7.47 5.03 -17.69
C LYS A 2 8.39 4.29 -16.72
N ALA A 3 8.86 4.97 -15.69
CA ALA A 3 9.66 4.45 -14.59
C ALA A 3 8.82 4.41 -13.31
N PHE A 4 8.64 3.20 -12.78
CA PHE A 4 7.86 2.98 -11.56
C PHE A 4 8.75 2.53 -10.43
N TYR A 5 8.48 3.03 -9.22
CA TYR A 5 8.91 2.33 -8.02
C TYR A 5 7.79 1.45 -7.50
N ALA A 6 8.17 0.38 -6.80
CA ALA A 6 7.22 -0.60 -6.35
C ALA A 6 7.39 -0.91 -4.86
N SER A 7 6.27 -1.16 -4.18
CA SER A 7 6.25 -1.59 -2.79
C SER A 7 5.64 -2.98 -2.69
N LEU A 8 6.40 -3.92 -2.12
CA LEU A 8 5.89 -5.22 -1.73
C LEU A 8 5.11 -5.08 -0.43
N ASP A 9 4.06 -5.88 -0.27
CA ASP A 9 3.30 -5.95 0.96
C ASP A 9 3.87 -7.07 1.85
N LEU A 10 4.73 -6.67 2.79
CA LEU A 10 5.29 -7.60 3.76
C LEU A 10 4.23 -8.16 4.73
N GLY A 11 3.14 -7.43 4.96
CA GLY A 11 2.09 -7.83 5.88
C GLY A 11 1.28 -9.04 5.37
N CYS A 12 1.39 -9.42 4.10
CA CYS A 12 0.79 -10.65 3.56
C CYS A 12 1.77 -11.69 3.01
N SER A 13 3.06 -11.60 3.35
CA SER A 13 4.06 -12.55 2.85
C SER A 13 3.79 -14.01 3.27
N SER A 14 3.00 -14.23 4.33
CA SER A 14 2.53 -15.57 4.75
C SER A 14 1.46 -16.17 3.83
N LEU A 15 0.73 -15.34 3.08
CA LEU A 15 -0.34 -15.75 2.18
C LEU A 15 0.07 -15.67 0.71
N VAL A 16 0.84 -14.64 0.35
CA VAL A 16 1.27 -14.37 -1.01
C VAL A 16 2.77 -14.21 -1.03
N THR A 17 3.44 -15.15 -1.70
CA THR A 17 4.90 -15.14 -1.80
C THR A 17 5.39 -13.89 -2.50
N GLN A 18 6.61 -13.46 -2.16
CA GLN A 18 7.26 -12.33 -2.80
C GLN A 18 7.33 -12.49 -4.33
N GLN A 19 7.53 -13.71 -4.85
CA GLN A 19 7.52 -13.95 -6.30
C GLN A 19 6.16 -13.62 -6.95
N LEU A 20 5.05 -14.01 -6.31
CA LEU A 20 3.70 -13.68 -6.82
C LEU A 20 3.45 -12.17 -6.81
N GLN A 21 3.89 -11.48 -5.75
CA GLN A 21 3.79 -10.02 -5.69
C GLN A 21 4.61 -9.35 -6.79
N HIS A 22 5.86 -9.79 -7.03
CA HIS A 22 6.68 -9.30 -8.13
C HIS A 22 6.03 -9.49 -9.50
N MET A 23 5.41 -10.64 -9.75
CA MET A 23 4.71 -10.90 -11.02
C MET A 23 3.52 -9.95 -11.20
N ALA A 24 2.69 -9.77 -10.17
CA ALA A 24 1.55 -8.86 -10.23
C ALA A 24 1.98 -7.40 -10.47
N ILE A 25 2.99 -6.93 -9.73
CA ILE A 25 3.56 -5.58 -9.88
C ILE A 25 4.18 -5.41 -11.27
N GLY A 26 4.95 -6.38 -11.75
CA GLY A 26 5.59 -6.34 -13.07
C GLY A 26 4.59 -6.33 -14.22
N ALA A 27 3.51 -7.10 -14.10
CA ALA A 27 2.40 -7.07 -15.05
C ALA A 27 1.71 -5.70 -15.07
N THR A 28 1.43 -5.11 -13.91
CA THR A 28 0.89 -3.75 -13.80
C THR A 28 1.80 -2.72 -14.45
N ALA A 29 3.12 -2.73 -14.16
CA ALA A 29 4.07 -1.81 -14.78
C ALA A 29 4.07 -1.91 -16.31
N THR A 30 4.05 -3.14 -16.83
CA THR A 30 4.01 -3.41 -18.27
C THR A 30 2.70 -2.90 -18.89
N GLN A 31 1.55 -3.16 -18.25
CA GLN A 31 0.24 -2.67 -18.70
C GLN A 31 0.20 -1.13 -18.77
N LYS A 32 0.93 -0.44 -17.88
CA LYS A 32 1.05 1.02 -17.86
C LYS A 32 2.14 1.58 -18.77
N GLY A 33 2.73 0.76 -19.64
CA GLY A 33 3.73 1.19 -20.62
C GLY A 33 5.09 1.55 -20.00
N GLY A 34 5.43 0.89 -18.89
CA GLY A 34 6.68 1.14 -18.16
C GLY A 34 7.30 -0.11 -17.56
N ARG A 35 8.22 0.11 -16.62
CA ARG A 35 8.91 -0.94 -15.87
C ARG A 35 9.16 -0.51 -14.44
N VAL A 36 9.31 -1.48 -13.55
CA VAL A 36 9.81 -1.22 -12.19
C VAL A 36 11.30 -0.95 -12.26
N THR A 37 11.73 0.22 -11.79
CA THR A 37 13.14 0.62 -11.70
C THR A 37 13.71 0.47 -10.29
N TYR A 38 12.85 0.36 -9.28
CA TYR A 38 13.24 0.18 -7.89
C TYR A 38 12.13 -0.49 -7.08
N TYR A 39 12.52 -1.35 -6.14
CA TYR A 39 11.63 -1.89 -5.11
C TYR A 39 11.98 -1.25 -3.77
N LEU A 40 10.97 -0.69 -3.12
CA LEU A 40 11.07 -0.11 -1.79
C LEU A 40 11.31 -1.23 -0.78
N THR A 41 12.33 -1.05 0.05
CA THR A 41 12.71 -1.97 1.11
C THR A 41 12.09 -1.53 2.42
N GLU A 42 10.75 -1.56 2.50
CA GLU A 42 10.08 -1.39 3.79
C GLU A 42 10.35 -2.61 4.68
N SER A 43 10.39 -2.40 5.99
CA SER A 43 10.29 -3.43 7.02
C SER A 43 8.87 -3.43 7.59
N LEU A 44 8.47 -4.43 8.38
CA LEU A 44 7.16 -4.42 9.03
C LEU A 44 6.95 -3.17 9.91
N GLU A 45 8.01 -2.72 10.59
CA GLU A 45 7.99 -1.53 11.46
C GLU A 45 7.80 -0.24 10.66
N THR A 46 8.50 -0.11 9.55
CA THR A 46 8.45 1.10 8.72
C THR A 46 7.24 1.13 7.80
N LEU A 47 6.63 -0.03 7.51
CA LEU A 47 5.43 -0.16 6.68
C LEU A 47 4.20 0.51 7.33
N VAL A 48 4.11 0.52 8.66
CA VAL A 48 3.05 1.22 9.43
C VAL A 48 2.97 2.70 9.06
N HIS A 49 4.13 3.34 8.89
CA HIS A 49 4.24 4.78 8.62
C HIS A 49 4.73 5.09 7.20
N GLN A 50 4.98 4.05 6.39
CA GLN A 50 5.60 4.13 5.07
C GLN A 50 6.87 4.99 5.08
N THR A 51 7.71 4.81 6.12
CA THR A 51 8.83 5.69 6.42
C THR A 51 9.85 5.73 5.29
N PHE A 52 10.21 4.60 4.70
CA PHE A 52 11.19 4.58 3.62
C PHE A 52 10.63 5.21 2.36
N LEU A 53 9.39 4.94 2.01
CA LEU A 53 8.75 5.61 0.87
C LEU A 53 8.72 7.13 1.06
N ARG A 54 8.36 7.62 2.25
CA ARG A 54 8.36 9.06 2.56
C ARG A 54 9.75 9.67 2.44
N LEU A 55 10.78 9.01 2.97
CA LEU A 55 12.17 9.46 2.84
C LEU A 55 12.59 9.48 1.37
N LYS A 56 12.25 8.43 0.63
CA LYS A 56 12.55 8.31 -0.78
C LYS A 56 11.89 9.40 -1.62
N LEU A 57 10.62 9.71 -1.40
CA LEU A 57 9.94 10.82 -2.08
C LEU A 57 10.58 12.20 -1.80
N LYS A 58 11.29 12.37 -0.68
CA LYS A 58 12.07 13.59 -0.40
C LYS A 58 13.41 13.64 -1.13
N GLU A 59 14.01 12.49 -1.39
CA GLU A 59 15.34 12.35 -2.03
C GLU A 59 15.28 12.23 -3.57
N MET A 60 14.08 12.05 -4.15
CA MET A 60 13.96 11.35 -5.44
C MET A 60 14.10 12.20 -6.72
N MET A 61 14.67 11.53 -7.73
CA MET A 61 14.54 11.85 -9.16
C MET A 61 13.07 11.70 -9.61
N PRO A 62 12.64 12.42 -10.67
CA PRO A 62 11.29 12.28 -11.21
C PRO A 62 11.00 10.84 -11.62
N ILE A 63 9.93 10.28 -11.04
CA ILE A 63 9.32 9.00 -11.42
C ILE A 63 7.93 9.24 -11.96
N ASP A 64 7.43 8.32 -12.78
CA ASP A 64 6.08 8.41 -13.35
C ASP A 64 5.03 7.86 -12.37
N GLY A 65 5.40 6.93 -11.49
CA GLY A 65 4.44 6.37 -10.55
C GLY A 65 4.99 5.41 -9.50
N LEU A 66 4.11 5.05 -8.58
CA LEU A 66 4.29 4.04 -7.54
C LEU A 66 3.32 2.88 -7.77
N ILE A 67 3.82 1.65 -7.65
CA ILE A 67 3.02 0.44 -7.72
C ILE A 67 3.09 -0.27 -6.37
N PHE A 68 2.00 -0.24 -5.63
CA PHE A 68 1.82 -1.04 -4.42
C PHE A 68 1.26 -2.39 -4.80
N PHE A 69 1.65 -3.45 -4.08
CA PHE A 69 1.00 -4.74 -4.28
C PHE A 69 -0.49 -4.65 -3.95
N ARG A 70 -0.85 -3.99 -2.83
CA ARG A 70 -2.23 -3.86 -2.36
C ARG A 70 -2.49 -2.53 -1.69
N MET A 71 -3.74 -2.08 -1.75
CA MET A 71 -4.20 -0.88 -1.04
C MET A 71 -4.09 -1.00 0.48
N GLN A 72 -4.12 -2.23 0.99
CA GLN A 72 -3.89 -2.59 2.40
C GLN A 72 -2.67 -1.88 3.02
N GLN A 73 -1.64 -1.62 2.22
CA GLN A 73 -0.40 -1.02 2.67
C GLN A 73 -0.58 0.39 3.27
N PHE A 74 -1.71 1.06 2.98
CA PHE A 74 -2.09 2.36 3.55
C PHE A 74 -2.91 2.27 4.85
N LEU A 75 -3.30 1.06 5.28
CA LEU A 75 -4.15 0.83 6.47
C LEU A 75 -3.36 0.36 7.69
N TYR A 76 -2.08 0.03 7.53
CA TYR A 76 -1.26 -0.52 8.61
C TYR A 76 -1.04 0.45 9.78
N GLY A 77 -1.22 1.76 9.57
CA GLY A 77 -1.18 2.79 10.61
C GLY A 77 -2.41 2.91 11.50
N GLY A 78 -3.41 2.02 11.37
CA GLY A 78 -4.66 2.05 12.14
C GLY A 78 -5.79 2.85 11.49
N GLY A 79 -5.56 3.40 10.30
CA GLY A 79 -6.54 4.07 9.46
C GLY A 79 -5.93 4.34 8.09
N PHE A 80 -6.75 4.67 7.09
CA PHE A 80 -6.23 4.92 5.75
C PHE A 80 -5.51 6.27 5.67
N ASP A 81 -4.25 6.29 5.23
CA ASP A 81 -3.45 7.51 5.12
C ASP A 81 -3.78 8.31 3.84
N TYR A 82 -4.98 8.92 3.80
CA TYR A 82 -5.43 9.76 2.69
C TYR A 82 -4.53 10.98 2.45
N ALA A 83 -4.00 11.57 3.53
CA ALA A 83 -3.15 12.74 3.45
C ALA A 83 -1.86 12.42 2.67
N PHE A 84 -1.25 11.27 2.94
CA PHE A 84 -0.06 10.87 2.22
C PHE A 84 -0.32 10.47 0.77
N LEU A 85 -1.41 9.74 0.53
CA LEU A 85 -1.78 9.38 -0.83
C LEU A 85 -2.07 10.64 -1.68
N GLY A 86 -2.74 11.64 -1.09
CA GLY A 86 -2.91 12.96 -1.68
C GLY A 86 -1.59 13.65 -1.99
N GLU A 87 -0.64 13.66 -1.05
CA GLU A 87 0.69 14.24 -1.25
C GLU A 87 1.44 13.61 -2.45
N ILE A 88 1.32 12.30 -2.63
CA ILE A 88 1.91 11.59 -3.77
C ILE A 88 1.26 12.09 -5.08
N LEU A 89 -0.06 12.14 -5.12
CA LEU A 89 -0.82 12.53 -6.32
C LEU A 89 -0.63 14.02 -6.67
N ASP A 90 -0.51 14.89 -5.69
CA ASP A 90 -0.22 16.33 -5.87
C ASP A 90 1.14 16.57 -6.54
N ARG A 91 2.08 15.62 -6.41
CA ARG A 91 3.39 15.65 -7.09
C ARG A 91 3.31 15.18 -8.54
N GLY A 92 2.12 14.80 -9.03
CA GLY A 92 1.92 14.23 -10.36
C GLY A 92 2.42 12.79 -10.49
N ILE A 93 2.60 12.09 -9.37
CA ILE A 93 3.05 10.69 -9.33
C ILE A 93 1.81 9.79 -9.36
N GLU A 94 1.71 8.94 -10.38
CA GLU A 94 0.62 7.97 -10.49
C GLU A 94 0.71 6.91 -9.38
N VAL A 95 -0.40 6.44 -8.86
CA VAL A 95 -0.45 5.35 -7.87
C VAL A 95 -1.26 4.19 -8.41
N HIS A 96 -0.69 2.99 -8.36
CA HIS A 96 -1.32 1.77 -8.83
C HIS A 96 -1.36 0.72 -7.72
N PHE A 97 -2.48 0.01 -7.62
CA PHE A 97 -2.65 -1.10 -6.69
C PHE A 97 -2.80 -2.40 -7.46
N ALA A 98 -1.75 -3.23 -7.47
CA ALA A 98 -1.63 -4.36 -8.40
C ALA A 98 -2.69 -5.45 -8.17
N ARG A 99 -3.04 -5.75 -6.91
CA ARG A 99 -4.05 -6.77 -6.58
C ARG A 99 -5.45 -6.31 -6.91
N GLU A 100 -5.80 -5.07 -6.57
CA GLU A 100 -7.13 -4.53 -6.77
C GLU A 100 -7.37 -4.10 -8.22
N GLY A 101 -6.30 -3.87 -8.99
CA GLY A 101 -6.38 -3.57 -10.42
C GLY A 101 -6.87 -2.16 -10.75
N PHE A 102 -6.87 -1.24 -9.78
CA PHE A 102 -7.22 0.17 -10.00
C PHE A 102 -6.01 1.11 -9.86
N SER A 103 -6.18 2.35 -10.30
CA SER A 103 -5.13 3.36 -10.36
C SER A 103 -5.70 4.73 -10.04
N LEU A 104 -4.86 5.57 -9.44
CA LEU A 104 -5.12 6.97 -9.15
C LEU A 104 -4.05 7.79 -9.86
N TYR A 105 -4.46 8.81 -10.58
CA TYR A 105 -3.58 9.67 -11.38
C TYR A 105 -3.59 11.10 -10.86
N THR A 106 -4.68 11.51 -10.21
CA THR A 106 -4.88 12.86 -9.68
C THR A 106 -5.53 12.83 -8.31
N PRO A 107 -5.43 13.91 -7.51
CA PRO A 107 -6.14 14.02 -6.23
C PRO A 107 -7.66 13.83 -6.37
N ALA A 108 -8.26 14.24 -7.49
CA ALA A 108 -9.70 14.06 -7.74
C ALA A 108 -10.11 12.58 -7.82
N ASP A 109 -9.18 11.67 -8.14
CA ASP A 109 -9.45 10.24 -8.16
C ASP A 109 -9.69 9.68 -6.75
N LEU A 110 -9.25 10.37 -5.68
CA LEU A 110 -9.52 9.97 -4.30
C LEU A 110 -11.00 10.02 -3.96
N GLU A 111 -11.71 11.06 -4.43
CA GLU A 111 -13.17 11.17 -4.24
C GLU A 111 -13.91 10.03 -4.94
N THR A 112 -13.44 9.66 -6.14
CA THR A 112 -14.02 8.55 -6.90
C THR A 112 -13.71 7.20 -6.26
N ALA A 113 -12.51 7.04 -5.70
CA ALA A 113 -12.06 5.82 -5.03
C ALA A 113 -12.55 5.70 -3.58
N PHE A 114 -13.05 6.79 -2.98
CA PHE A 114 -13.47 6.84 -1.59
C PHE A 114 -14.40 5.67 -1.19
N PRO A 115 -15.44 5.30 -1.97
CA PRO A 115 -16.30 4.17 -1.60
C PRO A 115 -15.53 2.85 -1.45
N VAL A 116 -14.55 2.59 -2.32
CA VAL A 116 -13.73 1.36 -2.30
C VAL A 116 -12.75 1.39 -1.12
N ILE A 117 -12.10 2.54 -0.92
CA ILE A 117 -11.14 2.73 0.18
C ILE A 117 -11.87 2.58 1.52
N HIS A 118 -12.96 3.31 1.71
CA HIS A 118 -13.73 3.32 2.94
C HIS A 118 -14.38 1.96 3.25
N THR A 119 -14.91 1.26 2.24
CA THR A 119 -15.42 -0.10 2.43
C THR A 119 -14.31 -1.04 2.90
N THR A 120 -13.11 -0.91 2.33
CA THR A 120 -11.95 -1.72 2.73
C THR A 120 -11.55 -1.45 4.18
N GLU A 121 -11.53 -0.18 4.58
CA GLU A 121 -11.25 0.25 5.96
C GLU A 121 -12.30 -0.28 6.95
N LEU A 122 -13.59 -0.18 6.61
CA LEU A 122 -14.69 -0.71 7.43
C LEU A 122 -14.59 -2.22 7.60
N LEU A 123 -14.30 -2.96 6.53
CA LEU A 123 -14.13 -4.42 6.61
C LEU A 123 -12.97 -4.85 7.51
N GLN A 124 -12.04 -3.96 7.82
CA GLN A 124 -10.92 -4.26 8.71
C GLN A 124 -11.18 -3.83 10.14
N THR A 125 -11.80 -2.68 10.32
CA THR A 125 -11.98 -2.04 11.63
C THR A 125 -13.27 -2.45 12.32
N SER A 126 -14.31 -2.86 11.58
CA SER A 126 -15.63 -3.18 12.15
C SER A 126 -15.76 -4.63 12.60
N ASP A 127 -16.71 -4.88 13.51
CA ASP A 127 -17.12 -6.23 13.93
C ASP A 127 -17.68 -7.07 12.77
N ILE A 128 -18.12 -6.42 11.68
CA ILE A 128 -18.53 -7.10 10.45
C ILE A 128 -17.34 -7.84 9.83
N GLY A 129 -16.16 -7.21 9.81
CA GLY A 129 -14.92 -7.86 9.38
C GLY A 129 -14.59 -9.12 10.20
N ALA A 130 -14.71 -9.01 11.52
CA ALA A 130 -14.51 -10.12 12.45
C ALA A 130 -15.52 -11.26 12.21
N ALA A 131 -16.79 -10.89 11.99
CA ALA A 131 -17.87 -11.83 11.73
C ALA A 131 -17.67 -12.55 10.39
N LEU A 132 -17.27 -11.85 9.33
CA LEU A 132 -16.96 -12.43 8.03
C LEU A 132 -15.74 -13.37 8.13
N GLN A 133 -14.71 -13.00 8.87
CA GLN A 133 -13.56 -13.87 9.13
C GLN A 133 -13.96 -15.16 9.86
N SER A 134 -14.82 -15.05 10.87
CA SER A 134 -15.38 -16.20 11.60
C SER A 134 -16.21 -17.12 10.71
N LEU A 135 -17.02 -16.53 9.79
CA LEU A 135 -17.90 -17.29 8.90
C LEU A 135 -17.18 -17.96 7.74
N PHE A 136 -16.15 -17.32 7.17
CA PHE A 136 -15.51 -17.75 5.93
C PHE A 136 -14.08 -18.26 6.13
N GLY A 137 -13.55 -18.26 7.36
CA GLY A 137 -12.18 -18.67 7.66
C GLY A 137 -11.11 -17.84 6.94
N THR A 138 -11.49 -16.72 6.33
CA THR A 138 -10.62 -15.85 5.54
C THR A 138 -10.25 -14.67 6.41
N ASP A 139 -8.96 -14.50 6.69
CA ASP A 139 -8.49 -13.37 7.48
C ASP A 139 -8.55 -12.09 6.65
N PHE A 140 -9.61 -11.30 6.87
CA PHE A 140 -9.77 -9.96 6.30
C PHE A 140 -9.03 -8.91 7.13
N ARG A 141 -8.65 -9.24 8.38
CA ARG A 141 -7.98 -8.38 9.35
C ARG A 141 -6.49 -8.70 9.42
N MET A 142 -5.80 -8.62 8.30
CA MET A 142 -4.34 -8.64 8.34
C MET A 142 -3.84 -7.22 8.59
N ALA A 143 -4.11 -6.72 9.80
CA ALA A 143 -3.32 -5.64 10.37
C ALA A 143 -2.01 -6.25 10.86
N LEU A 144 -0.90 -5.52 10.74
CA LEU A 144 0.28 -5.85 11.54
C LEU A 144 -0.17 -5.99 13.01
N PRO A 145 0.42 -6.93 13.79
CA PRO A 145 0.14 -6.99 15.22
C PRO A 145 0.21 -5.58 15.79
N ARG A 146 -0.81 -5.19 16.57
CA ARG A 146 -1.02 -3.80 16.98
C ARG A 146 0.29 -3.19 17.52
N ALA A 147 0.54 -1.93 17.18
CA ALA A 147 1.74 -1.18 17.51
C ALA A 147 2.06 -1.09 19.03
N ASP A 148 1.14 -1.55 19.88
CA ASP A 148 1.26 -1.73 21.33
C ASP A 148 2.55 -2.46 21.76
N HIS A 149 3.17 -3.22 20.85
CA HIS A 149 4.40 -3.98 21.09
C HIS A 149 5.67 -3.33 20.50
N TRP A 150 5.54 -2.26 19.72
CA TRP A 150 6.63 -1.60 18.98
C TRP A 150 7.05 -0.24 19.52
N ASP A 151 6.43 0.25 20.60
CA ASP A 151 6.92 1.37 21.41
C ASP A 151 8.16 0.99 22.24
N ALA A 152 9.19 0.44 21.59
CA ALA A 152 10.55 0.47 22.13
C ALA A 152 11.14 1.82 21.74
N GLN A 153 11.29 2.71 22.73
CA GLN A 153 11.89 4.05 22.57
C GLN A 153 13.14 4.00 21.68
N PRO A 154 13.33 4.98 20.77
CA PRO A 154 14.57 5.06 20.01
C PRO A 154 15.75 5.18 20.98
N PRO A 155 16.89 4.50 20.71
CA PRO A 155 18.05 4.56 21.58
C PRO A 155 18.51 6.01 21.73
N ARG A 156 18.76 6.41 22.98
CA ARG A 156 19.28 7.73 23.37
C ARG A 156 20.72 7.94 22.91
#